data_AF-A0A8J4TDQ1-F1
#
_entry.id   AF-A0A8J4TDQ1-F1
#
_cell.length_a   1.000
_cell.length_b   1.000
_cell.length_c   1.000
_cell.angle_alpha   90.00
_cell.angle_beta   90.00
_cell.angle_gamma   90.00
#
_symmetry.space_group_name_H-M   'P 1'
#
loop_
_entity.id
_entity.type
_entity.pdbx_description
1 polymer ?
#
loop_
_entity_poly.entity_id
_entity_poly.type
_entity_poly.pdbx_seq_one_letter_code
_entity_poly.pdbx_strand_id
1 'polypeptide(L)'
;MVQMLWILFGFLASFIHVVSCGISDVGCPKKLTYLSSNFCVINLDDTNTFCSAAESCAGHGRNAPLLDQTYSFILYPIWTGVNQLLINRQTASDGWRDTNPDTPEYKTPSNFPWFDNQPIADRPYTYYDFQNEGFFGISASNSDDYGVFCEFGGLLPVTPTSVKFRTELPQSVSDLFQINPEFIGCYSSRIIKTTRLKCAFITFSSWIVTILLQVFPYSYYRCAQNHACRSVYYEKQTGQCVQVLYADSLLTEYHRKLGTNWVRFAKTTVVLKP
;
A
#
# COMPACT_ATOMS: atom_id res chain seq x y z
N MET A 1 28.27 -68.44 18.58
CA MET A 1 28.54 -67.73 17.32
C MET A 1 27.25 -67.16 16.72
N VAL A 2 26.44 -66.47 17.53
CA VAL A 2 25.15 -65.86 17.16
C VAL A 2 24.94 -64.67 18.11
N GLN A 3 25.82 -63.67 18.03
CA GLN A 3 25.69 -62.46 18.87
C GLN A 3 26.49 -61.27 18.32
N MET A 4 26.74 -61.25 17.02
CA MET A 4 27.46 -60.17 16.34
C MET A 4 26.81 -59.75 15.02
N LEU A 5 25.54 -60.14 14.79
CA LEU A 5 24.80 -59.86 13.55
C LEU A 5 23.48 -59.10 13.75
N TRP A 6 23.24 -58.53 14.95
CA TRP A 6 22.02 -57.77 15.25
C TRP A 6 22.27 -56.29 15.57
N ILE A 7 23.52 -55.84 15.64
CA ILE A 7 23.86 -54.42 15.93
C ILE A 7 24.06 -53.62 14.63
N LEU A 8 24.31 -54.26 13.49
CA LEU A 8 24.48 -53.61 12.19
C LEU A 8 23.18 -53.37 11.40
N PHE A 9 22.06 -53.98 11.81
CA PHE A 9 20.74 -53.76 11.18
C PHE A 9 19.82 -52.79 11.96
N GLY A 10 20.16 -52.45 13.22
CA GLY A 10 19.38 -51.49 14.01
C GLY A 10 19.78 -50.03 13.82
N PHE A 11 21.03 -49.76 13.39
CA PHE A 11 21.53 -48.39 13.18
C PHE A 11 21.27 -47.83 11.77
N LEU A 12 20.72 -48.64 10.86
CA LEU A 12 20.31 -48.21 9.50
C LEU A 12 18.81 -47.92 9.39
N ALA A 13 18.07 -47.95 10.50
CA ALA A 13 16.64 -47.67 10.54
C ALA A 13 16.28 -46.30 11.15
N SER A 14 17.26 -45.40 11.35
CA SER A 14 17.04 -44.14 12.11
C SER A 14 17.50 -42.86 11.42
N PHE A 15 17.88 -42.89 10.14
CA PHE A 15 18.29 -41.68 9.40
C PHE A 15 17.66 -41.57 8.01
N ILE A 16 16.37 -41.89 7.92
CA ILE A 16 15.52 -41.38 6.84
C ILE A 16 14.27 -40.76 7.48
N HIS A 17 14.48 -39.78 8.37
CA HIS A 17 13.55 -38.66 8.35
C HIS A 17 13.85 -37.93 7.05
N VAL A 18 13.12 -38.29 6.00
CA VAL A 18 12.86 -37.36 4.92
C VAL A 18 12.33 -36.12 5.64
N VAL A 19 13.18 -35.11 5.78
CA VAL A 19 12.71 -33.74 5.89
C VAL A 19 11.97 -33.55 4.57
N SER A 20 10.70 -33.93 4.58
CA SER A 20 9.73 -33.37 3.68
C SER A 20 9.73 -31.91 4.09
N CYS A 21 10.65 -31.15 3.49
CA CYS A 21 10.47 -29.74 3.31
C CYS A 21 9.17 -29.71 2.51
N GLY A 22 8.05 -29.63 3.25
CA GLY A 22 6.75 -29.54 2.66
C GLY A 22 6.88 -28.43 1.65
N ILE A 23 6.81 -28.81 0.38
CA ILE A 23 6.61 -27.86 -0.70
C ILE A 23 5.30 -27.22 -0.27
N SER A 24 5.40 -26.01 0.28
CA SER A 24 4.25 -25.20 0.62
C SER A 24 3.40 -25.20 -0.64
N ASP A 25 2.20 -25.75 -0.50
CA ASP A 25 1.21 -25.84 -1.56
C ASP A 25 1.24 -24.52 -2.36
N VAL A 26 1.49 -24.61 -3.67
CA VAL A 26 1.62 -23.46 -4.60
C VAL A 26 0.23 -22.91 -4.85
N GLY A 27 -0.44 -22.47 -3.78
CA GLY A 27 -1.84 -22.14 -3.75
C GLY A 27 -2.07 -20.90 -2.90
N CYS A 28 -3.08 -20.13 -3.27
CA CYS A 28 -3.45 -18.94 -2.52
C CYS A 28 -3.93 -19.30 -1.11
N PRO A 29 -3.64 -18.47 -0.09
CA PRO A 29 -4.22 -18.65 1.23
C PRO A 29 -5.75 -18.73 1.17
N LYS A 30 -6.37 -19.46 2.11
CA LYS A 30 -7.83 -19.66 2.13
C LYS A 30 -8.57 -18.30 2.00
N LYS A 31 -9.60 -18.26 1.13
CA LYS A 31 -10.40 -17.08 0.71
C LYS A 31 -9.82 -16.22 -0.40
N LEU A 32 -8.60 -16.50 -0.88
CA LEU A 32 -8.03 -15.83 -2.04
C LEU A 32 -8.17 -16.70 -3.29
N THR A 33 -8.44 -16.05 -4.41
CA THR A 33 -8.53 -16.68 -5.73
C THR A 33 -7.17 -16.56 -6.42
N TYR A 34 -6.73 -17.64 -7.06
CA TYR A 34 -5.52 -17.65 -7.88
C TYR A 34 -5.79 -16.92 -9.20
N LEU A 35 -5.05 -15.84 -9.47
CA LEU A 35 -5.26 -14.99 -10.63
C LEU A 35 -4.42 -15.43 -11.83
N SER A 36 -3.12 -15.60 -11.63
CA SER A 36 -2.16 -16.07 -12.63
C SER A 36 -0.90 -16.52 -11.91
N SER A 37 0.14 -16.90 -12.65
CA SER A 37 1.31 -17.70 -12.23
C SER A 37 2.00 -17.32 -10.91
N ASN A 38 1.70 -16.18 -10.28
CA ASN A 38 2.20 -15.79 -8.94
C ASN A 38 1.25 -14.85 -8.13
N PHE A 39 0.01 -14.61 -8.56
CA PHE A 39 -0.85 -13.59 -7.95
C PHE A 39 -2.09 -14.20 -7.30
N CYS A 40 -2.33 -13.80 -6.05
CA CYS A 40 -3.54 -14.12 -5.31
C CYS A 40 -4.38 -12.87 -5.14
N VAL A 41 -5.66 -12.93 -5.45
CA VAL A 41 -6.56 -11.78 -5.32
C VAL A 41 -7.77 -12.10 -4.46
N ILE A 42 -8.32 -11.07 -3.83
CA ILE A 42 -9.65 -11.11 -3.21
C ILE A 42 -10.54 -10.09 -3.90
N ASN A 43 -11.77 -10.50 -4.21
CA ASN A 43 -12.83 -9.60 -4.65
C ASN A 43 -13.58 -9.10 -3.41
N LEU A 44 -13.74 -7.79 -3.28
CA LEU A 44 -14.44 -7.12 -2.18
C LEU A 44 -15.66 -6.36 -2.72
N ASP A 45 -16.40 -5.73 -1.81
CA ASP A 45 -17.54 -4.90 -2.18
C ASP A 45 -17.12 -3.72 -3.05
N ASP A 46 -17.96 -3.40 -4.04
CA ASP A 46 -17.72 -2.29 -4.95
C ASP A 46 -17.73 -0.94 -4.20
N THR A 47 -17.03 0.05 -4.75
CA THR A 47 -16.97 1.38 -4.14
C THR A 47 -16.97 2.48 -5.20
N ASN A 48 -17.49 3.64 -4.83
CA ASN A 48 -17.50 4.83 -5.68
C ASN A 48 -16.30 5.79 -5.48
N THR A 49 -15.37 5.47 -4.58
CA THR A 49 -14.15 6.28 -4.39
C THR A 49 -12.90 5.41 -4.32
N PHE A 50 -11.80 5.96 -4.83
CA PHE A 50 -10.49 5.31 -4.75
C PHE A 50 -10.06 5.04 -3.29
N CYS A 51 -10.30 5.99 -2.37
CA CYS A 51 -9.87 5.84 -0.99
C CYS A 51 -10.63 4.72 -0.26
N SER A 52 -11.93 4.55 -0.53
CA SER A 52 -12.70 3.43 -0.01
C SER A 52 -12.23 2.08 -0.57
N ALA A 53 -11.92 2.03 -1.88
CA ALA A 53 -11.35 0.83 -2.50
C ALA A 53 -10.01 0.46 -1.84
N ALA A 54 -9.12 1.44 -1.71
CA ALA A 54 -7.79 1.24 -1.15
C ALA A 54 -7.81 0.90 0.35
N GLU A 55 -8.75 1.47 1.11
CA GLU A 55 -9.01 1.12 2.50
C GLU A 55 -9.48 -0.33 2.64
N SER A 56 -10.41 -0.76 1.78
CA SER A 56 -10.89 -2.14 1.75
C SER A 56 -9.75 -3.11 1.49
N CYS A 57 -8.82 -2.75 0.61
CA CYS A 57 -7.64 -3.57 0.34
C CYS A 57 -6.56 -3.54 1.42
N ALA A 58 -6.53 -2.56 2.32
CA ALA A 58 -5.44 -2.41 3.28
C ALA A 58 -5.24 -3.65 4.18
N GLY A 59 -6.33 -4.28 4.60
CA GLY A 59 -6.30 -5.50 5.43
C GLY A 59 -5.90 -6.78 4.69
N HIS A 60 -5.89 -6.75 3.36
CA HIS A 60 -5.69 -7.93 2.51
C HIS A 60 -4.45 -7.83 1.62
N GLY A 61 -3.98 -6.61 1.34
CA GLY A 61 -2.88 -6.31 0.44
C GLY A 61 -3.00 -4.90 -0.15
N ARG A 62 -3.05 -4.80 -1.48
CA ARG A 62 -3.13 -3.52 -2.23
C ARG A 62 -4.12 -3.64 -3.39
N ASN A 63 -4.65 -2.54 -3.90
CA ASN A 63 -5.41 -2.55 -5.16
C ASN A 63 -4.53 -3.16 -6.26
N ALA A 64 -5.04 -4.16 -6.97
CA ALA A 64 -4.27 -4.84 -8.01
C ALA A 64 -3.89 -3.83 -9.11
N PRO A 65 -2.59 -3.50 -9.28
CA PRO A 65 -2.18 -2.48 -10.24
C PRO A 65 -2.18 -3.01 -11.68
N LEU A 66 -2.07 -4.33 -11.84
CA LEU A 66 -1.86 -5.02 -13.11
C LEU A 66 -2.61 -6.35 -13.07
N LEU A 67 -3.93 -6.31 -13.16
CA LEU A 67 -4.64 -7.53 -13.51
C LEU A 67 -4.26 -7.87 -14.95
N ASP A 68 -3.69 -9.06 -15.13
CA ASP A 68 -3.38 -9.60 -16.44
C ASP A 68 -4.70 -9.73 -17.25
N GLN A 69 -4.62 -9.58 -18.56
CA GLN A 69 -5.72 -9.64 -19.53
C GLN A 69 -6.49 -10.98 -19.50
N THR A 70 -6.05 -11.93 -18.68
CA THR A 70 -6.65 -13.26 -18.52
C THR A 70 -8.04 -13.25 -17.86
N TYR A 71 -8.52 -12.11 -17.37
CA TYR A 71 -9.82 -11.96 -16.68
C TYR A 71 -10.93 -11.44 -17.60
N SER A 72 -11.21 -12.16 -18.68
CA SER A 72 -12.32 -11.86 -19.61
C SER A 72 -13.72 -12.08 -19.03
N PHE A 73 -13.85 -12.51 -17.76
CA PHE A 73 -15.13 -12.71 -17.08
C PHE A 73 -15.54 -11.55 -16.17
N ILE A 74 -14.64 -10.60 -15.87
CA ILE A 74 -15.02 -9.37 -15.19
C ILE A 74 -15.65 -8.47 -16.24
N LEU A 75 -16.95 -8.22 -16.11
CA LEU A 75 -17.72 -7.44 -17.10
C LEU A 75 -17.89 -5.97 -16.71
N TYR A 76 -17.31 -5.54 -15.59
CA TYR A 76 -17.50 -4.23 -15.00
C TYR A 76 -16.15 -3.55 -14.68
N PRO A 77 -16.10 -2.21 -14.66
CA PRO A 77 -14.89 -1.46 -14.34
C PRO A 77 -14.37 -1.73 -12.92
N ILE A 78 -13.05 -1.68 -12.75
CA ILE A 78 -12.41 -1.89 -11.44
C ILE A 78 -11.45 -0.77 -11.09
N TRP A 79 -11.35 -0.43 -9.81
CA TRP A 79 -10.31 0.46 -9.31
C TRP A 79 -8.93 -0.19 -9.44
N THR A 80 -7.92 0.60 -9.81
CA THR A 80 -6.53 0.12 -9.83
C THR A 80 -5.66 0.88 -8.83
N GLY A 81 -4.44 0.38 -8.58
CA GLY A 81 -3.44 1.10 -7.79
C GLY A 81 -2.73 2.24 -8.53
N VAL A 82 -2.89 2.35 -9.85
CA VAL A 82 -2.13 3.30 -10.69
C VAL A 82 -2.72 4.71 -10.55
N ASN A 83 -1.86 5.69 -10.22
CA ASN A 83 -2.26 7.07 -9.93
C ASN A 83 -1.12 8.07 -10.20
N GLN A 84 -1.46 9.36 -10.20
CA GLN A 84 -0.53 10.48 -10.37
C GLN A 84 -0.65 11.53 -9.23
N LEU A 85 -0.95 11.06 -8.00
CA LEU A 85 -1.25 11.94 -6.86
C LEU A 85 -0.05 12.74 -6.33
N LEU A 86 1.16 12.18 -6.43
CA LEU A 86 2.38 12.84 -5.96
C LEU A 86 2.94 13.84 -6.98
N ILE A 87 2.85 13.50 -8.26
CA ILE A 87 3.37 14.31 -9.38
C ILE A 87 2.32 14.31 -10.47
N ASN A 88 1.76 15.49 -10.78
CA ASN A 88 0.84 15.65 -11.90
C ASN A 88 1.59 15.45 -13.23
N ARG A 89 1.17 14.45 -13.99
CA ARG A 89 1.72 14.06 -15.30
C ARG A 89 0.94 14.64 -16.47
N GLN A 90 -0.13 15.41 -16.19
CA GLN A 90 -1.01 15.97 -17.20
C GLN A 90 -1.54 14.85 -18.12
N THR A 91 -1.23 14.91 -19.41
CA THR A 91 -1.60 13.91 -20.42
C THR A 91 -0.49 12.90 -20.73
N ALA A 92 0.63 12.91 -19.99
CA ALA A 92 1.70 11.95 -20.23
C ALA A 92 1.25 10.52 -19.88
N SER A 93 1.44 9.59 -20.82
CA SER A 93 1.10 8.18 -20.66
C SER A 93 2.07 7.40 -19.77
N ASP A 94 3.25 7.96 -19.48
CA ASP A 94 4.28 7.33 -18.66
C ASP A 94 4.46 8.02 -17.30
N GLY A 95 5.14 7.34 -16.37
CA GLY A 95 5.55 7.93 -15.11
C GLY A 95 4.50 7.92 -14.00
N TRP A 96 3.37 7.24 -14.20
CA TRP A 96 2.35 7.02 -13.17
C TRP A 96 2.85 6.00 -12.15
N ARG A 97 2.42 6.12 -10.89
CA ARG A 97 2.91 5.27 -9.79
C ARG A 97 1.81 4.33 -9.32
N ASP A 98 2.18 3.21 -8.72
CA ASP A 98 1.23 2.29 -8.10
C ASP A 98 1.17 2.49 -6.57
N THR A 99 0.26 1.76 -5.91
CA THR A 99 0.10 1.79 -4.45
C THR A 99 1.03 0.84 -3.70
N ASN A 100 1.95 0.18 -4.42
CA ASN A 100 2.81 -0.87 -3.87
C ASN A 100 3.93 -0.26 -3.01
N PRO A 101 3.92 -0.48 -1.68
CA PRO A 101 4.92 0.12 -0.79
C PRO A 101 6.32 -0.50 -0.95
N ASP A 102 6.44 -1.69 -1.56
CA ASP A 102 7.72 -2.37 -1.75
C ASP A 102 8.46 -1.88 -3.00
N THR A 103 7.74 -1.27 -3.94
CA THR A 103 8.28 -0.71 -5.18
C THR A 103 7.93 0.77 -5.33
N PRO A 104 8.26 1.65 -4.36
CA PRO A 104 7.85 3.04 -4.39
C PRO A 104 8.41 3.82 -5.59
N GLU A 105 9.52 3.33 -6.18
CA GLU A 105 10.17 3.88 -7.37
C GLU A 105 9.48 3.49 -8.68
N TYR A 106 8.57 2.50 -8.67
CA TYR A 106 7.90 2.03 -9.87
C TYR A 106 7.18 3.18 -10.58
N LYS A 107 7.27 3.13 -11.92
CA LYS A 107 6.64 4.07 -12.84
C LYS A 107 6.11 3.29 -14.03
N THR A 108 4.93 3.66 -14.50
CA THR A 108 4.38 3.10 -15.75
C THR A 108 5.32 3.43 -16.91
N PRO A 109 5.58 2.47 -17.80
CA PRO A 109 6.38 2.69 -19.00
C PRO A 109 5.58 3.45 -20.06
N SER A 110 6.24 3.87 -21.15
CA SER A 110 5.59 4.57 -22.26
C SER A 110 4.55 3.74 -23.03
N ASN A 111 4.68 2.41 -22.97
CA ASN A 111 3.75 1.45 -23.57
C ASN A 111 2.71 0.93 -22.57
N PHE A 112 2.43 1.68 -21.50
CA PHE A 112 1.36 1.32 -20.57
C PHE A 112 0.02 1.23 -21.32
N PRO A 113 -0.82 0.21 -21.05
CA PRO A 113 -2.00 -0.12 -21.85
C PRO A 113 -3.18 0.82 -21.56
N TRP A 114 -3.00 2.11 -21.85
CA TRP A 114 -4.07 3.10 -21.85
C TRP A 114 -5.08 2.80 -22.96
N PHE A 115 -6.36 3.09 -22.69
CA PHE A 115 -7.35 3.13 -23.75
C PHE A 115 -7.12 4.34 -24.68
N ASP A 116 -7.72 4.30 -25.87
CA ASP A 116 -7.63 5.36 -26.87
C ASP A 116 -7.90 6.75 -26.25
N ASN A 117 -6.98 7.69 -26.50
CA ASN A 117 -7.00 9.06 -25.99
C ASN A 117 -6.90 9.21 -24.45
N GLN A 118 -6.44 8.18 -23.74
CA GLN A 118 -6.05 8.25 -22.33
C GLN A 118 -4.51 8.37 -22.18
N PRO A 119 -4.02 8.92 -21.06
CA PRO A 119 -4.76 9.55 -19.99
C PRO A 119 -5.23 10.98 -20.31
N ILE A 120 -6.36 11.36 -19.71
CA ILE A 120 -6.86 12.74 -19.75
C ILE A 120 -6.19 13.55 -18.63
N ALA A 121 -5.89 14.83 -18.91
CA ALA A 121 -5.45 15.76 -17.89
C ALA A 121 -6.44 15.84 -16.72
N ASP A 122 -5.95 16.23 -15.55
CA ASP A 122 -6.74 16.46 -14.34
C ASP A 122 -7.48 15.25 -13.76
N ARG A 123 -7.15 14.03 -14.19
CA ARG A 123 -7.71 12.79 -13.65
C ARG A 123 -6.63 11.97 -12.93
N PRO A 124 -6.55 12.02 -11.59
CA PRO A 124 -5.39 11.51 -10.89
C PRO A 124 -5.39 10.01 -10.63
N TYR A 125 -6.54 9.37 -10.78
CA TYR A 125 -6.75 7.96 -10.49
C TYR A 125 -6.96 7.19 -11.78
N THR A 126 -6.96 5.86 -11.67
CA THR A 126 -7.28 5.01 -12.80
C THR A 126 -8.24 3.90 -12.44
N TYR A 127 -9.04 3.52 -13.42
CA TYR A 127 -9.76 2.26 -13.44
C TYR A 127 -9.36 1.46 -14.68
N TYR A 128 -9.57 0.15 -14.62
CA TYR A 128 -9.44 -0.73 -15.78
C TYR A 128 -10.83 -1.12 -16.27
N ASP A 129 -11.03 -1.04 -17.57
CA ASP A 129 -12.24 -1.50 -18.24
C ASP A 129 -11.92 -2.73 -19.09
N PHE A 130 -12.53 -3.86 -18.73
CA PHE A 130 -12.33 -5.12 -19.43
C PHE A 130 -13.01 -5.16 -20.79
N GLN A 131 -14.07 -4.37 -21.03
CA GLN A 131 -14.73 -4.36 -22.34
C GLN A 131 -13.89 -3.63 -23.39
N ASN A 132 -13.19 -2.59 -22.94
CA ASN A 132 -12.32 -1.75 -23.77
C ASN A 132 -10.84 -2.17 -23.67
N GLU A 133 -10.53 -3.18 -22.86
CA GLU A 133 -9.20 -3.73 -22.60
C GLU A 133 -8.12 -2.69 -22.26
N GLY A 134 -8.48 -1.64 -21.51
CA GLY A 134 -7.60 -0.49 -21.31
C GLY A 134 -7.78 0.23 -19.97
N PHE A 135 -6.75 0.98 -19.60
CA PHE A 135 -6.78 1.87 -18.46
C PHE A 135 -7.37 3.23 -18.84
N PHE A 136 -8.12 3.81 -17.90
CA PHE A 136 -8.75 5.11 -18.03
C PHE A 136 -8.40 5.99 -16.84
N GLY A 137 -8.19 7.29 -17.09
CA GLY A 137 -8.10 8.28 -16.03
C GLY A 137 -9.48 8.58 -15.44
N ILE A 138 -9.56 8.71 -14.11
CA ILE A 138 -10.78 9.10 -13.38
C ILE A 138 -10.49 10.04 -12.20
N SER A 139 -11.53 10.75 -11.78
CA SER A 139 -11.62 11.54 -10.55
C SER A 139 -11.59 10.68 -9.29
N ALA A 140 -11.41 11.32 -8.12
CA ALA A 140 -11.35 10.64 -6.82
C ALA A 140 -12.64 9.89 -6.46
N SER A 141 -13.76 10.41 -6.94
CA SER A 141 -15.10 9.87 -6.77
C SER A 141 -15.78 9.73 -8.12
N ASN A 142 -16.64 8.72 -8.25
CA ASN A 142 -17.45 8.47 -9.42
C ASN A 142 -18.93 8.37 -9.04
N SER A 143 -19.83 8.54 -10.02
CA SER A 143 -21.27 8.27 -9.82
C SER A 143 -21.56 6.78 -9.67
N ASP A 144 -20.80 5.94 -10.36
CA ASP A 144 -20.96 4.49 -10.37
C ASP A 144 -19.96 3.81 -9.44
N ASP A 145 -20.38 2.70 -8.85
CA ASP A 145 -19.52 1.83 -8.06
C ASP A 145 -18.66 0.96 -8.97
N TYR A 146 -17.37 0.89 -8.67
CA TYR A 146 -16.41 0.03 -9.38
C TYR A 146 -15.89 -1.08 -8.49
N GLY A 147 -15.52 -2.19 -9.12
CA GLY A 147 -15.01 -3.36 -8.45
C GLY A 147 -13.71 -3.12 -7.70
N VAL A 148 -13.57 -3.80 -6.56
CA VAL A 148 -12.39 -3.72 -5.72
C VAL A 148 -11.70 -5.08 -5.67
N PHE A 149 -10.59 -5.17 -6.40
CA PHE A 149 -9.74 -6.36 -6.41
C PHE A 149 -8.42 -6.06 -5.72
N CYS A 150 -8.14 -6.80 -4.65
CA CYS A 150 -6.93 -6.62 -3.87
C CYS A 150 -5.94 -7.73 -4.17
N GLU A 151 -4.76 -7.36 -4.65
CA GLU A 151 -3.62 -8.25 -4.77
C GLU A 151 -3.05 -8.53 -3.37
N PHE A 152 -2.90 -9.82 -3.06
CA PHE A 152 -2.31 -10.29 -1.82
C PHE A 152 -0.83 -9.90 -1.74
N GLY A 153 -0.53 -8.99 -0.83
CA GLY A 153 0.84 -8.48 -0.61
C GLY A 153 1.68 -9.31 0.34
N GLY A 154 1.27 -10.54 0.69
CA GLY A 154 1.88 -11.33 1.74
C GLY A 154 1.27 -11.08 3.13
N LEU A 155 1.79 -11.78 4.15
CA LEU A 155 1.34 -11.59 5.53
C LEU A 155 1.78 -10.22 6.04
N LEU A 156 0.84 -9.46 6.62
CA LEU A 156 1.16 -8.20 7.29
C LEU A 156 2.17 -8.46 8.43
N PRO A 157 3.25 -7.68 8.54
CA PRO A 157 4.25 -7.87 9.58
C PRO A 157 3.61 -7.76 10.97
N VAL A 158 3.78 -8.79 11.81
CA VAL A 158 3.31 -8.78 13.21
C VAL A 158 4.15 -7.85 14.08
N THR A 159 5.41 -7.61 13.68
CA THR A 159 6.35 -6.69 14.35
C THR A 159 6.55 -5.43 13.51
N PRO A 160 6.75 -4.25 14.14
CA PRO A 160 7.06 -3.04 13.39
C PRO A 160 8.30 -3.29 12.53
N THR A 161 8.13 -3.22 11.22
CA THR A 161 9.23 -3.32 10.28
C THR A 161 10.23 -2.20 10.57
N SER A 162 11.51 -2.47 10.34
CA SER A 162 12.51 -1.41 10.30
C SER A 162 12.14 -0.49 9.15
N VAL A 163 11.45 0.61 9.46
CA VAL A 163 11.02 1.61 8.47
C VAL A 163 11.95 2.81 8.53
N LYS A 164 12.24 3.38 7.36
CA LYS A 164 12.94 4.66 7.22
C LYS A 164 11.97 5.69 6.66
N PHE A 165 12.25 6.94 7.00
CA PHE A 165 11.54 8.09 6.50
C PHE A 165 12.50 8.96 5.71
N ARG A 166 12.16 9.25 4.46
CA ARG A 166 13.02 10.00 3.54
C ARG A 166 12.27 11.16 2.89
N THR A 167 12.96 12.25 2.66
CA THR A 167 12.39 13.47 2.05
C THR A 167 12.38 13.41 0.52
N GLU A 168 13.28 12.60 -0.03
CA GLU A 168 13.62 12.51 -1.45
C GLU A 168 13.00 11.30 -2.15
N LEU A 169 12.33 10.41 -1.42
CA LEU A 169 11.67 9.21 -1.98
C LEU A 169 10.18 9.44 -2.26
N PRO A 170 9.62 8.77 -3.27
CA PRO A 170 10.34 8.21 -4.43
C PRO A 170 10.80 9.31 -5.40
N GLN A 171 10.55 10.58 -5.05
CA GLN A 171 11.06 11.74 -5.76
C GLN A 171 11.01 12.93 -4.80
N SER A 172 12.02 13.81 -4.88
CA SER A 172 11.99 15.10 -4.20
C SER A 172 10.92 16.00 -4.83
N VAL A 173 10.06 16.59 -3.99
CA VAL A 173 9.02 17.52 -4.42
C VAL A 173 9.27 18.88 -3.79
N SER A 174 9.29 19.94 -4.60
CA SER A 174 9.47 21.33 -4.15
C SER A 174 8.18 21.97 -3.67
N ASP A 175 7.07 21.78 -4.38
CA ASP A 175 5.74 22.21 -3.96
C ASP A 175 5.00 21.04 -3.31
N LEU A 176 4.79 21.14 -2.00
CA LEU A 176 4.13 20.09 -1.22
C LEU A 176 2.60 20.17 -1.29
N PHE A 177 2.05 21.10 -2.06
CA PHE A 177 0.63 21.38 -2.09
C PHE A 177 0.03 21.21 -3.48
N GLN A 178 -1.18 20.68 -3.47
CA GLN A 178 -2.02 20.51 -4.63
C GLN A 178 -3.12 21.58 -4.64
N ILE A 179 -3.28 22.19 -5.80
CA ILE A 179 -4.29 23.23 -6.06
C ILE A 179 -5.55 22.60 -6.67
N ASN A 180 -5.38 21.53 -7.47
CA ASN A 180 -6.50 20.85 -8.09
C ASN A 180 -7.25 19.96 -7.07
N PRO A 181 -8.55 20.21 -6.81
CA PRO A 181 -9.35 19.42 -5.87
C PRO A 181 -9.55 17.95 -6.31
N GLU A 182 -9.31 17.60 -7.57
CA GLU A 182 -9.38 16.22 -8.03
C GLU A 182 -8.24 15.35 -7.49
N PHE A 183 -7.10 15.95 -7.17
CA PHE A 183 -5.87 15.27 -6.72
C PHE A 183 -5.78 15.11 -5.20
N ILE A 184 -6.93 15.10 -4.51
CA ILE A 184 -7.02 14.87 -3.07
C ILE A 184 -6.70 13.40 -2.81
N GLY A 185 -5.57 13.13 -2.15
CA GLY A 185 -5.21 11.78 -1.70
C GLY A 185 -5.98 11.35 -0.44
N CYS A 186 -5.67 10.15 0.05
CA CYS A 186 -6.32 9.60 1.23
C CYS A 186 -5.57 10.04 2.50
N TYR A 187 -6.17 10.95 3.27
CA TYR A 187 -5.53 11.48 4.48
C TYR A 187 -6.15 10.90 5.75
N SER A 188 -5.31 10.52 6.71
CA SER A 188 -5.74 10.39 8.10
C SER A 188 -5.38 11.69 8.81
N SER A 189 -6.39 12.52 9.08
CA SER A 189 -6.19 13.79 9.76
C SER A 189 -5.95 13.56 11.25
N ARG A 190 -4.80 14.03 11.75
CA ARG A 190 -4.51 14.14 13.18
C ARG A 190 -3.78 15.45 13.44
N ILE A 191 -4.55 16.50 13.71
CA ILE A 191 -4.05 17.80 14.16
C ILE A 191 -3.62 17.65 15.63
N ILE A 192 -2.47 17.03 15.86
CA ILE A 192 -1.86 16.93 17.19
C ILE A 192 -0.63 17.83 17.15
N LYS A 193 -0.59 18.90 17.97
CA LYS A 193 0.64 19.66 18.20
C LYS A 193 1.68 18.74 18.80
N THR A 194 2.64 18.29 18.00
CA THR A 194 3.58 17.26 18.43
C THR A 194 4.95 17.41 17.77
N THR A 195 5.87 16.52 18.07
CA THR A 195 7.21 16.54 17.46
C THR A 195 7.23 15.73 16.18
N ARG A 196 8.16 16.02 15.26
CA ARG A 196 8.40 15.23 14.05
C ARG A 196 8.49 13.72 14.34
N LEU A 197 9.25 13.36 15.39
CA LEU A 197 9.41 11.97 15.81
C LEU A 197 8.09 11.34 16.26
N LYS A 198 7.27 12.08 17.02
CA LYS A 198 5.94 11.61 17.42
C LYS A 198 4.98 11.46 16.24
N CYS A 199 5.16 12.19 15.15
CA CYS A 199 4.31 12.01 13.96
C CYS A 199 4.65 10.75 13.19
N ALA A 200 5.93 10.47 13.04
CA ALA A 200 6.41 9.30 12.30
C ALA A 200 6.37 8.02 13.15
N PHE A 201 6.83 8.08 14.40
CA PHE A 201 7.07 6.95 15.29
C PHE A 201 6.30 7.08 16.61
N ILE A 202 6.12 5.95 17.31
CA ILE A 202 5.59 5.91 18.68
C ILE A 202 6.42 6.84 19.59
N THR A 203 5.73 7.48 20.54
CA THR A 203 6.30 7.67 21.89
C THR A 203 5.50 6.85 22.87
N PHE A 204 6.17 6.00 23.64
CA PHE A 204 5.57 5.23 24.72
C PHE A 204 4.89 6.21 25.68
N SER A 205 3.56 6.23 25.71
CA SER A 205 2.88 6.69 26.92
C SER A 205 3.23 5.66 27.99
N SER A 206 3.87 6.10 29.07
CA SER A 206 4.21 5.24 30.21
C SER A 206 3.00 4.39 30.58
N TRP A 207 3.20 3.09 30.68
CA TRP A 207 2.15 2.07 30.78
C TRP A 207 1.41 2.22 32.13
N ILE A 208 2.08 2.89 33.08
CA ILE A 208 1.58 3.33 34.38
C ILE A 208 0.39 4.30 34.24
N VAL A 209 0.38 5.17 33.22
CA VAL A 209 -0.71 6.16 33.02
C VAL A 209 -1.97 5.50 32.46
N THR A 210 -1.83 4.44 31.66
CA THR A 210 -2.95 3.73 31.03
C THR A 210 -3.75 2.90 32.04
N ILE A 211 -3.08 2.33 33.05
CA ILE A 211 -3.73 1.49 34.07
C ILE A 211 -4.55 2.33 35.06
N LEU A 212 -4.12 3.56 35.38
CA LEU A 212 -4.77 4.39 36.40
C LEU A 212 -6.00 5.16 35.90
N LEU A 213 -6.15 5.40 34.59
CA LEU A 213 -7.20 6.27 34.06
C LEU A 213 -8.32 5.54 33.30
N GLN A 214 -8.25 4.21 33.11
CA GLN A 214 -9.22 3.44 32.30
C GLN A 214 -9.52 4.05 30.91
N VAL A 215 -8.62 4.88 30.40
CA VAL A 215 -8.74 5.41 29.04
C VAL A 215 -8.20 4.34 28.12
N PHE A 216 -9.10 3.59 27.49
CA PHE A 216 -8.76 2.71 26.39
C PHE A 216 -7.87 3.48 25.41
N PRO A 217 -6.66 2.99 25.06
CA PRO A 217 -5.87 3.63 24.04
C PRO A 217 -6.67 3.49 22.75
N TYR A 218 -7.27 4.59 22.29
CA TYR A 218 -7.60 4.72 20.87
C TYR A 218 -6.35 4.24 20.13
N SER A 219 -6.45 3.14 19.37
CA SER A 219 -5.32 2.57 18.65
C SER A 219 -4.76 3.60 17.67
N TYR A 220 -3.78 4.35 18.14
CA TYR A 220 -3.16 5.45 17.44
C TYR A 220 -2.01 4.89 16.61
N TYR A 221 -2.33 4.21 15.51
CA TYR A 221 -1.31 3.73 14.59
C TYR A 221 -0.61 4.95 13.96
N ARG A 222 0.63 5.22 14.40
CA ARG A 222 1.53 6.17 13.74
C ARG A 222 1.93 5.63 12.38
N CYS A 223 2.38 6.50 11.48
CA CYS A 223 2.72 6.11 10.12
C CYS A 223 3.69 4.92 10.06
N ALA A 224 4.67 4.85 10.97
CA ALA A 224 5.60 3.72 11.04
C ALA A 224 4.89 2.36 11.23
N GLN A 225 3.85 2.30 12.06
CA GLN A 225 3.12 1.07 12.39
C GLN A 225 1.93 0.82 11.49
N ASN A 226 1.41 1.87 10.85
CA ASN A 226 0.31 1.75 9.91
C ASN A 226 0.84 1.23 8.56
N HIS A 227 0.51 -0.01 8.19
CA HIS A 227 0.91 -0.62 6.91
C HIS A 227 0.34 0.14 5.70
N ALA A 228 -0.80 0.84 5.88
CA ALA A 228 -1.39 1.68 4.84
C ALA A 228 -0.69 3.03 4.69
N CYS A 229 0.03 3.52 5.71
CA CYS A 229 0.65 4.83 5.61
C CYS A 229 1.80 4.83 4.59
N ARG A 230 1.81 5.81 3.69
CA ARG A 230 2.82 6.02 2.65
C ARG A 230 3.74 7.19 2.96
N SER A 231 3.21 8.27 3.52
CA SER A 231 4.02 9.41 3.93
C SER A 231 3.40 10.16 5.11
N VAL A 232 4.23 10.96 5.77
CA VAL A 232 3.80 11.88 6.81
C VAL A 232 4.31 13.28 6.51
N TYR A 233 3.44 14.26 6.65
CA TYR A 233 3.78 15.67 6.57
C TYR A 233 3.82 16.26 7.97
N TYR A 234 4.84 17.05 8.25
CA TYR A 234 5.06 17.72 9.52
C TYR A 234 5.23 19.22 9.30
N GLU A 235 4.41 20.02 9.97
CA GLU A 235 4.54 21.47 9.99
C GLU A 235 5.42 21.88 11.19
N LYS A 236 6.54 22.55 10.92
CA LYS A 236 7.59 22.78 11.93
C LYS A 236 7.18 23.72 13.07
N GLN A 237 6.32 24.71 12.82
CA GLN A 237 6.01 25.77 13.78
C GLN A 237 4.88 25.37 14.73
N THR A 238 3.82 24.81 14.17
CA THR A 238 2.59 24.40 14.84
C THR A 238 2.68 22.97 15.37
N GLY A 239 3.60 22.17 14.83
CA GLY A 239 3.74 20.74 15.14
C GLY A 239 2.61 19.89 14.59
N GLN A 240 1.83 20.40 13.63
CA GLN A 240 0.74 19.66 13.00
C GLN A 240 1.25 18.54 12.10
N CYS A 241 0.44 17.49 11.99
CA CYS A 241 0.76 16.31 11.20
C CYS A 241 -0.39 15.78 10.37
N VAL A 242 -0.03 15.32 9.17
CA VAL A 242 -0.96 14.71 8.24
C VAL A 242 -0.31 13.40 7.78
N GLN A 243 -1.03 12.30 7.95
CA GLN A 243 -0.61 11.02 7.37
C GLN A 243 -1.32 10.84 6.04
N VAL A 244 -0.56 10.45 5.01
CA VAL A 244 -1.11 10.04 3.72
C VAL A 244 -1.13 8.52 3.68
N LEU A 245 -2.29 7.96 3.32
CA LEU A 245 -2.58 6.54 3.30
C LEU A 245 -2.71 6.03 1.86
N TYR A 246 -2.39 4.75 1.69
CA TYR A 246 -2.55 3.91 0.50
C TYR A 246 -1.73 4.30 -0.74
N ALA A 247 -1.76 5.57 -1.15
CA ALA A 247 -0.94 6.17 -2.19
C ALA A 247 -0.27 7.43 -1.63
N ASP A 248 0.98 7.71 -2.02
CA ASP A 248 1.60 8.97 -1.65
C ASP A 248 1.02 10.12 -2.47
N SER A 249 0.80 11.27 -1.83
CA SER A 249 0.13 12.42 -2.44
C SER A 249 0.65 13.71 -1.85
N LEU A 250 0.45 14.81 -2.58
CA LEU A 250 0.65 16.16 -2.05
C LEU A 250 -0.41 16.49 -0.98
N LEU A 251 -0.19 17.56 -0.21
CA LEU A 251 -1.19 18.12 0.69
C LEU A 251 -2.20 18.98 -0.06
N THR A 252 -3.38 19.17 0.50
CA THR A 252 -4.39 20.08 -0.07
C THR A 252 -4.18 21.54 0.32
N GLU A 253 -4.87 22.45 -0.37
CA GLU A 253 -4.91 23.87 -0.04
C GLU A 253 -5.40 24.16 1.39
N TYR A 254 -6.25 23.29 1.93
CA TYR A 254 -6.66 23.36 3.34
C TYR A 254 -5.46 23.30 4.28
N HIS A 255 -4.51 22.39 4.03
CA HIS A 255 -3.31 22.24 4.85
C HIS A 255 -2.33 23.40 4.64
N ARG A 256 -2.27 23.98 3.43
CA ARG A 256 -1.46 25.19 3.15
C ARG A 256 -1.83 26.34 4.08
N LYS A 257 -3.13 26.50 4.36
CA LYS A 257 -3.65 27.55 5.27
C LYS A 257 -3.28 27.31 6.74
N LEU A 258 -2.89 26.09 7.11
CA LEU A 258 -2.57 25.74 8.50
C LEU A 258 -1.09 25.99 8.86
N GLY A 259 -0.23 26.23 7.87
CA GLY A 259 1.16 26.61 8.11
C GLY A 259 2.00 26.63 6.83
N THR A 260 3.20 27.18 6.93
CA THR A 260 4.07 27.42 5.76
C THR A 260 5.35 26.59 5.77
N ASN A 261 5.71 25.96 6.89
CA ASN A 261 6.97 25.22 7.03
C ASN A 261 6.75 23.70 7.09
N TRP A 262 6.06 23.19 6.08
CA TRP A 262 5.79 21.77 5.93
C TRP A 262 7.02 21.01 5.43
N VAL A 263 7.21 19.79 5.94
CA VAL A 263 8.19 18.83 5.43
C VAL A 263 7.51 17.48 5.27
N ARG A 264 7.71 16.88 4.10
CA ARG A 264 7.24 15.54 3.75
C ARG A 264 8.28 14.48 4.12
N PHE A 265 7.82 13.37 4.67
CA PHE A 265 8.62 12.20 4.97
C PHE A 265 7.93 10.96 4.40
N ALA A 266 8.44 10.44 3.29
CA ALA A 266 7.97 9.20 2.69
C ALA A 266 8.47 8.00 3.48
N LYS A 267 7.56 7.06 3.77
CA LYS A 267 7.84 5.80 4.46
C LYS A 267 8.43 4.81 3.46
N THR A 268 9.51 4.14 3.83
CA THR A 268 10.12 3.06 3.06
C THR A 268 10.58 1.95 3.98
N THR A 269 10.61 0.71 3.49
CA THR A 269 11.15 -0.44 4.21
C THR A 269 12.68 -0.44 4.16
N VAL A 270 13.32 -0.88 5.24
CA VAL A 270 14.75 -1.18 5.20
C VAL A 270 14.92 -2.55 4.57
N VAL A 271 15.30 -2.58 3.29
CA VAL A 271 15.86 -3.80 2.70
C VAL A 271 17.25 -3.97 3.33
N LEU A 272 17.39 -4.91 4.25
CA LEU A 272 18.70 -5.38 4.67
C LEU A 272 19.30 -6.09 3.45
N LYS A 273 20.28 -5.47 2.80
CA LYS A 273 21.08 -6.18 1.80
C LYS A 273 21.79 -7.33 2.55
N PRO A 274 21.67 -8.58 2.07
CA PRO A 274 22.42 -9.69 2.64
C PRO A 274 23.93 -9.45 2.50
#